data_AF-A0A3D5MG42-F1
#
_entry.id   AF-A0A3D5MG42-F1
#
_cell.length_a   1.000
_cell.length_b   1.000
_cell.length_c   1.000
_cell.angle_alpha   90.00
_cell.angle_beta   90.00
_cell.angle_gamma   90.00
#
_symmetry.space_group_name_H-M   'P 1'
#
loop_
_entity.id
_entity.type
_entity.pdbx_description
1 polymer ?
#
loop_
_entity_poly.entity_id
_entity_poly.type
_entity_poly.pdbx_seq_one_letter_code
_entity_poly.pdbx_strand_id
1 'polypeptide(L)' 'APTPELPGTATVLTLGAHMCKWPIGDPSTSDFSFCGRRASEGVYCVEHARVAYQPQVRKSAGKDASSDLARSLRRYI' A
#
# COMPACT_ATOMS: atom_id res chain seq x y z
N ALA A 1 -12.17 9.82 -4.02
CA ALA A 1 -12.96 9.22 -2.94
C ALA A 1 -12.42 7.81 -2.70
N PRO A 2 -12.17 7.38 -1.45
CA PRO A 2 -11.89 5.97 -1.19
C PRO A 2 -13.14 5.20 -1.59
N THR A 3 -13.00 4.26 -2.51
CA THR A 3 -14.09 3.35 -2.88
C THR A 3 -14.54 2.60 -1.62
N PRO A 4 -15.86 2.45 -1.37
CA PRO A 4 -16.32 1.67 -0.23
C PRO A 4 -15.74 0.25 -0.37
N GLU A 5 -14.87 -0.11 0.58
CA GLU A 5 -14.26 -1.42 0.69
C GLU A 5 -15.38 -2.42 0.96
N LEU A 6 -15.88 -3.06 -0.11
CA LEU A 6 -16.87 -4.12 -0.01
C LEU A 6 -16.30 -5.26 0.85
N PRO A 7 -17.14 -5.99 1.61
CA PRO A 7 -16.68 -7.12 2.40
C PRO A 7 -15.93 -8.11 1.50
N GLY A 8 -14.74 -8.52 1.96
CA GLY A 8 -13.91 -9.49 1.27
C GLY A 8 -14.58 -10.87 1.21
N THR A 9 -14.15 -11.71 0.27
CA THR A 9 -14.78 -13.04 0.06
C THR A 9 -14.15 -14.15 0.87
N ALA A 10 -13.10 -13.86 1.65
CA ALA A 10 -12.38 -14.85 2.43
C ALA A 10 -12.12 -14.38 3.87
N THR A 11 -12.09 -15.33 4.79
CA THR A 11 -11.69 -15.18 6.20
C THR A 11 -10.32 -15.83 6.43
N VAL A 12 -9.73 -15.66 7.61
CA VAL A 12 -8.46 -16.33 7.97
C VAL A 12 -8.52 -17.85 7.73
N LEU A 13 -9.67 -18.47 8.00
CA LEU A 13 -9.86 -19.92 7.87
C LEU A 13 -10.09 -20.39 6.44
N THR A 14 -10.64 -19.53 5.57
CA THR A 14 -10.99 -19.87 4.19
C THR A 14 -9.99 -19.35 3.16
N LEU A 15 -8.96 -18.63 3.60
CA LEU A 15 -7.95 -18.01 2.73
C LEU A 15 -6.90 -19.03 2.26
N GLY A 16 -7.02 -19.46 1.02
CA GLY A 16 -6.06 -20.36 0.36
C GLY A 16 -4.71 -19.74 0.00
N ALA A 17 -3.78 -20.58 -0.49
CA ALA A 17 -2.43 -20.18 -0.88
C ALA A 17 -2.40 -19.22 -2.08
N HIS A 18 -3.27 -19.44 -3.08
CA HIS A 18 -3.34 -18.64 -4.30
C HIS A 18 -4.41 -17.54 -4.28
N MET A 19 -4.82 -17.13 -3.08
CA MET A 19 -5.84 -16.09 -2.87
C MET A 19 -5.20 -14.80 -2.38
N CYS A 20 -5.77 -13.67 -2.80
CA CYS A 20 -5.33 -12.33 -2.44
C CYS A 20 -5.53 -12.10 -0.95
N LYS A 21 -4.41 -11.81 -0.26
CA LYS A 21 -4.35 -11.65 1.19
C LYS A 21 -4.52 -10.21 1.67
N TRP A 22 -5.13 -9.35 0.87
CA TRP A 22 -5.33 -7.94 1.22
C TRP A 22 -6.36 -7.83 2.35
N PRO A 23 -6.01 -7.23 3.51
CA PRO A 23 -6.93 -7.10 4.64
C PRO A 23 -7.96 -6.01 4.38
N ILE A 24 -9.22 -6.29 4.70
CA ILE A 24 -10.35 -5.38 4.60
C ILE A 24 -10.98 -5.26 5.99
N GLY A 25 -11.07 -4.03 6.50
CA GLY A 25 -11.57 -3.73 7.85
C GLY A 25 -10.49 -3.83 8.94
N ASP A 26 -10.94 -3.75 10.20
CA ASP A 26 -10.09 -3.83 11.39
C ASP A 26 -10.01 -5.28 11.88
N PRO A 27 -8.81 -5.85 12.10
CA PRO A 27 -8.65 -7.23 12.60
C PRO A 27 -9.38 -7.54 13.92
N SER A 28 -9.76 -6.52 14.68
CA SER A 28 -10.47 -6.64 15.97
C SER A 28 -11.99 -6.77 15.80
N THR A 29 -12.54 -6.52 14.61
CA THR A 29 -13.99 -6.57 14.35
C THR A 29 -14.39 -7.89 13.70
N SER A 30 -15.67 -8.27 13.88
CA SER A 30 -16.24 -9.47 13.23
C SER A 30 -16.30 -9.37 11.71
N ASP A 31 -16.22 -8.17 11.17
CA ASP A 31 -16.34 -7.88 9.74
C ASP A 31 -14.98 -7.94 9.02
N PHE A 32 -13.91 -8.27 9.75
CA PHE A 32 -12.59 -8.46 9.18
C PHE A 32 -12.60 -9.57 8.14
N SER A 33 -12.14 -9.22 6.94
CA SER A 33 -12.10 -10.14 5.80
C SER A 33 -10.89 -9.87 4.93
N PHE A 34 -10.61 -10.80 4.02
CA PHE A 34 -9.59 -10.66 2.99
C PHE A 34 -10.26 -10.60 1.62
N CYS A 35 -9.63 -9.87 0.70
CA CYS A 35 -10.06 -9.76 -0.69
C CYS A 35 -10.46 -11.10 -1.35
N GLY A 36 -9.65 -12.16 -1.17
CA GLY A 36 -9.98 -13.52 -1.61
C GLY A 36 -9.94 -13.77 -3.12
N ARG A 37 -9.83 -12.74 -3.98
CA ARG A 37 -9.63 -12.89 -5.44
C ARG A 37 -8.35 -13.66 -5.77
N ARG A 38 -8.22 -14.21 -6.98
CA ARG A 38 -7.00 -14.92 -7.43
C ARG A 38 -5.76 -14.01 -7.30
N ALA A 39 -4.73 -14.51 -6.62
CA ALA A 39 -3.42 -13.87 -6.62
C ALA A 39 -2.76 -14.04 -7.99
N SER A 40 -2.22 -12.96 -8.55
CA SER A 40 -1.59 -12.97 -9.88
C SER A 40 -0.07 -13.07 -9.77
N GLU A 41 0.55 -12.13 -9.06
CA GLU A 41 1.99 -12.07 -8.82
C GLU A 41 2.22 -11.79 -7.33
N GLY A 42 2.78 -12.76 -6.61
CA GLY A 42 2.96 -12.68 -5.17
C GLY A 42 1.67 -13.00 -4.38
N VAL A 43 1.39 -12.20 -3.35
CA VAL A 43 0.34 -12.48 -2.34
C VAL A 43 -0.98 -11.75 -2.61
N TYR A 44 -1.02 -10.88 -3.62
CA TYR A 44 -2.18 -10.03 -3.92
C TYR A 44 -2.67 -10.21 -5.36
N CYS A 45 -3.93 -9.82 -5.61
CA CYS A 45 -4.44 -9.64 -6.97
C CYS A 45 -3.82 -8.37 -7.59
N VAL A 46 -3.95 -8.21 -8.91
CA VAL A 46 -3.38 -7.06 -9.65
C VAL A 46 -3.74 -5.70 -9.06
N GLU A 47 -4.96 -5.54 -8.55
CA GLU A 47 -5.45 -4.29 -7.98
C GLU A 47 -4.73 -3.96 -6.66
N HIS A 48 -4.77 -4.89 -5.70
CA HIS A 48 -4.12 -4.70 -4.41
C HIS A 48 -2.60 -4.72 -4.49
N ALA A 49 -2.02 -5.41 -5.48
CA ALA A 49 -0.59 -5.37 -5.74
C ALA A 49 -0.13 -3.95 -6.11
N ARG A 50 -0.91 -3.20 -6.90
CA ARG A 50 -0.59 -1.80 -7.25
C ARG A 50 -0.62 -0.87 -6.04
N VAL A 51 -1.47 -1.15 -5.06
CA VAL A 51 -1.54 -0.38 -3.81
C VAL A 51 -0.39 -0.77 -2.88
N ALA A 52 -0.12 -2.06 -2.73
CA ALA A 52 0.91 -2.59 -1.85
C ALA A 52 2.34 -2.23 -2.30
N TYR A 53 2.62 -2.36 -3.59
CA TYR A 53 3.96 -2.26 -4.13
C TYR A 53 4.19 -0.87 -4.72
N GLN A 54 4.59 0.06 -3.86
CA GLN A 54 5.04 1.37 -4.32
C GLN A 54 6.42 1.25 -4.98
N PRO A 55 6.64 1.90 -6.14
CA PRO A 55 7.96 1.98 -6.71
C PRO A 55 8.86 2.73 -5.74
N GLN A 56 9.96 2.08 -5.36
CA GLN A 56 11.02 2.69 -4.57
C GLN A 56 11.46 4.01 -5.22
N VAL A 57 11.11 5.12 -4.58
CA VAL A 57 11.51 6.47 -4.98
C VAL A 57 13.02 6.46 -5.00
N ARG A 58 13.59 6.45 -6.20
CA ARG A 58 15.02 6.71 -6.37
C ARG A 58 15.19 8.15 -5.90
N LYS A 59 15.66 8.36 -4.67
CA LYS A 59 16.14 9.66 -4.25
C LYS A 59 17.28 9.99 -5.20
N SER A 60 17.00 10.75 -6.27
CA SER A 60 18.03 11.35 -7.09
C SER A 60 18.81 12.28 -6.17
N ALA A 61 19.90 11.76 -5.61
CA ALA A 61 20.74 12.35 -4.58
C ALA A 61 21.55 13.57 -5.09
N GLY A 62 20.93 14.50 -5.81
CA GLY A 62 21.67 15.58 -6.47
C GLY A 62 20.93 16.90 -6.71
N LYS A 63 19.64 17.06 -6.35
CA LYS A 63 18.92 18.32 -6.60
C LYS A 63 18.34 18.99 -5.35
N ASP A 64 18.03 18.24 -4.29
CA ASP A 64 17.33 18.79 -3.12
C ASP A 64 18.26 19.36 -2.02
N ALA A 65 19.54 18.95 -1.98
CA ALA A 65 20.49 19.49 -1.01
C ALA A 65 20.87 20.96 -1.29
N SER A 66 20.89 21.37 -2.57
CA SER A 66 21.21 22.74 -2.96
C SER A 66 20.06 23.71 -2.70
N SER A 67 18.80 23.23 -2.79
CA SER A 67 17.62 24.05 -2.51
C SER A 67 17.45 24.32 -1.02
N ASP A 68 17.77 23.35 -0.16
CA ASP A 68 17.72 23.51 1.30
C ASP A 68 18.85 24.41 1.83
N LEU A 69 20.07 24.28 1.29
CA LEU A 69 21.18 25.19 1.66
C LEU A 69 20.88 26.63 1.23
N ALA A 70 20.38 26.84 0.00
CA ALA A 70 20.03 28.17 -0.49
C ALA A 70 18.90 28.83 0.31
N ARG A 71 17.95 28.05 0.83
CA ARG A 71 16.87 28.53 1.71
C ARG A 71 17.36 28.84 3.12
N SER A 72 18.37 28.11 3.61
CA SER A 72 19.01 28.36 4.90
C SER A 72 19.82 29.66 4.89
N LEU A 73 20.64 29.88 3.85
CA LEU A 73 21.53 31.05 3.77
C LEU A 73 20.79 32.39 3.67
N ARG A 74 19.59 32.41 3.09
CA ARG A 74 18.73 33.61 3.03
C ARG A 74 18.19 34.09 4.39
N ARG A 75 18.32 33.27 5.44
CA ARG A 75 17.92 33.65 6.81
C ARG A 75 19.05 34.31 7.62
N TYR A 76 20.27 34.37 7.08
CA TYR A 76 21.45 34.93 7.74
C TYR A 76 21.96 36.23 7.11
N ILE A 77 21.19 36.80 6.19
CA ILE A 77 21.35 38.16 5.64
C ILE A 77 20.14 38.96 6.12
#